data_AF-A0A2P6N9L5-F1
#
_entry.id   AF-A0A2P6N9L5-F1
#
_cell.length_a   1.000
_cell.length_b   1.000
_cell.length_c   1.000
_cell.angle_alpha   90.00
_cell.angle_beta   90.00
_cell.angle_gamma   90.00
#
_symmetry.space_group_name_H-M   'P 1'
#
loop_
_entity.id
_entity.type
_entity.pdbx_description
1 polymer ?
#
loop_
_entity_poly.entity_id
_entity_poly.type
_entity_poly.pdbx_seq_one_letter_code
_entity_poly.pdbx_strand_id
1 'polypeptide(L)'
;MSGSKHSGAQNVGRAYRSHTTKLYGRKIDITAHTLPGSTSTMKRQRVQDGESTMTAREAALSVFLSSDKATVTIAFTNGRPEVRLVNSSAQTLLSPLFNADDARHESNVLFWKSVKEVAERKMKKEEEIRFCDRHIRFKYKCLEVTGERLVLVTAKEAKPYDLVSLTSQRCRASTAQGIPFHLGNLANSLEEDVVGQMLGMSNVRIALAKIGRPDNGYMWEYYGGNLSVSSWFRLSHPHELRGKNSVDLAHTMHDRTSIQSLVVSNMNPKTKTSTFSVNLHQSGGLTNFGIFREVLEDVYLGVMIEHNRATTATGPRMATAPVHQIPQVYVNKRWDELMIDCIHYFDHNRRLTSSHRLKLPDVFLEDNQNVYVYAYMGTHGEEFLPSGNGDGYVWKSSRGVLCGGTLQRRYFYTELPGGLKLRRRVMWLDQVKNIVIIEYRHFSNANTTERDKLMGPEWLDWLDILNDLHSRVSQHLATSVDRMWTALLTDLPLTVEGGESLHFLLIRNELNPSSMLLSYPSKSD
;
A
#
# COMPACT_ATOMS: atom_id res chain seq x y z
N MET A 1 -12.30 16.96 71.86
CA MET A 1 -12.76 15.63 72.28
C MET A 1 -12.86 14.76 71.03
N SER A 2 -11.85 13.92 70.81
CA SER A 2 -11.98 12.44 70.69
C SER A 2 -12.88 12.03 69.51
N GLY A 3 -12.39 11.56 68.37
CA GLY A 3 -11.40 10.50 68.18
C GLY A 3 -12.13 9.15 68.11
N SER A 4 -12.19 8.54 66.93
CA SER A 4 -12.27 7.07 66.80
C SER A 4 -11.90 6.62 65.39
N LYS A 5 -11.05 5.59 65.35
CA LYS A 5 -10.51 4.86 64.21
C LYS A 5 -11.18 3.48 64.11
N HIS A 6 -10.90 2.80 62.99
CA HIS A 6 -11.11 1.37 62.67
C HIS A 6 -12.48 1.06 62.04
N SER A 7 -12.61 0.21 61.02
CA SER A 7 -11.85 -0.94 60.49
C SER A 7 -12.05 -0.99 58.95
N GLY A 8 -11.19 -1.55 58.09
CA GLY A 8 -10.69 -2.93 58.05
C GLY A 8 -11.52 -3.75 57.04
N ALA A 9 -11.05 -3.91 55.80
CA ALA A 9 -11.55 -4.92 54.87
C ALA A 9 -10.44 -5.37 53.90
N GLN A 10 -9.96 -6.60 54.11
CA GLN A 10 -9.11 -7.34 53.18
C GLN A 10 -9.97 -8.24 52.28
N ASN A 11 -9.51 -8.36 51.02
CA ASN A 11 -9.53 -9.53 50.13
C ASN A 11 -10.81 -10.35 49.92
N VAL A 12 -11.31 -10.37 48.67
CA VAL A 12 -11.57 -11.63 47.93
C VAL A 12 -11.28 -11.42 46.45
N GLY A 13 -10.43 -12.27 45.88
CA GLY A 13 -10.00 -12.25 44.49
C GLY A 13 -11.07 -12.69 43.47
N ARG A 14 -10.84 -12.34 42.21
CA ARG A 14 -11.47 -13.01 41.07
C ARG A 14 -10.41 -13.39 40.04
N ALA A 15 -10.20 -14.70 39.93
CA ALA A 15 -9.47 -15.33 38.86
C ALA A 15 -10.18 -15.11 37.51
N TYR A 16 -9.42 -14.70 36.50
CA TYR A 16 -9.81 -14.75 35.10
C TYR A 16 -9.92 -16.22 34.66
N ARG A 17 -11.14 -16.71 34.41
CA ARG A 17 -11.36 -17.93 33.63
C ARG A 17 -11.37 -17.55 32.15
N SER A 18 -10.36 -18.00 31.41
CA SER A 18 -10.43 -18.05 29.95
C SER A 18 -11.41 -19.15 29.53
N HIS A 19 -12.37 -18.80 28.70
CA HIS A 19 -13.20 -19.79 27.98
C HIS A 19 -12.52 -20.10 26.65
N THR A 20 -11.92 -21.29 26.57
CA THR A 20 -11.54 -21.93 25.32
C THR A 20 -12.77 -22.62 24.73
N THR A 21 -13.29 -22.05 23.64
CA THR A 21 -14.35 -22.64 22.82
C THR A 21 -13.79 -23.89 22.10
N LYS A 22 -14.39 -25.05 22.39
CA LYS A 22 -14.16 -26.30 21.64
C LYS A 22 -14.75 -26.14 20.23
N LEU A 23 -13.91 -26.23 19.21
CA LEU A 23 -14.35 -26.41 17.82
C LEU A 23 -14.36 -27.90 17.47
N TYR A 24 -15.51 -28.33 16.96
CA TYR A 24 -15.77 -29.68 16.43
C TYR A 24 -14.84 -29.98 15.25
N GLY A 25 -14.24 -31.18 15.30
CA GLY A 25 -13.37 -31.69 14.25
C GLY A 25 -14.13 -32.10 12.99
N ARG A 26 -13.55 -31.77 11.83
CA ARG A 26 -13.80 -32.46 10.56
C ARG A 26 -12.44 -33.02 10.10
N LYS A 27 -12.33 -34.35 10.08
CA LYS A 27 -11.23 -35.07 9.43
C LYS A 27 -11.30 -34.77 7.93
N ILE A 28 -10.22 -34.22 7.38
CA ILE A 28 -9.97 -34.21 5.94
C ILE A 28 -8.71 -35.07 5.77
N ASP A 29 -8.87 -36.24 5.18
CA ASP A 29 -7.75 -37.07 4.75
C ASP A 29 -7.14 -36.41 3.51
N ILE A 30 -5.90 -35.94 3.65
CA ILE A 30 -5.09 -35.45 2.52
C ILE A 30 -3.97 -36.46 2.32
N THR A 31 -4.11 -37.28 1.29
CA THR A 31 -3.06 -38.15 0.77
C THR A 31 -2.07 -37.28 0.00
N ALA A 32 -0.90 -37.01 0.59
CA ALA A 32 0.18 -36.31 -0.08
C ALA A 32 1.09 -37.32 -0.80
N HIS A 33 1.12 -37.24 -2.14
CA HIS A 33 2.18 -37.84 -2.94
C HIS A 33 3.40 -36.92 -2.93
N THR A 34 4.47 -37.35 -2.27
CA THR A 34 5.76 -36.65 -2.21
C THR A 34 6.69 -37.17 -3.31
N LEU A 35 7.12 -36.28 -4.21
CA LEU A 35 8.28 -36.51 -5.11
C LEU A 35 9.60 -36.24 -4.35
N PRO A 36 10.72 -36.89 -4.71
CA PRO A 36 11.94 -36.86 -3.91
C PRO A 36 12.77 -35.60 -4.18
N GLY A 37 12.86 -34.72 -3.18
CA GLY A 37 13.82 -33.62 -3.12
C GLY A 37 14.90 -33.90 -2.07
N SER A 38 16.17 -33.73 -2.43
CA SER A 38 17.34 -34.09 -1.63
C SER A 38 17.40 -33.37 -0.28
N THR A 39 17.32 -34.13 0.82
CA THR A 39 17.63 -33.63 2.17
C THR A 39 19.11 -33.87 2.48
N SER A 40 19.85 -32.78 2.67
CA SER A 40 21.19 -32.80 3.26
C SER A 40 21.06 -33.28 4.71
N THR A 41 21.37 -34.55 4.94
CA THR A 41 21.48 -35.15 6.27
C THR A 41 22.89 -34.90 6.79
N MET A 42 23.03 -34.11 7.86
CA MET A 42 24.30 -34.01 8.58
C MET A 42 24.66 -35.38 9.16
N LYS A 43 25.64 -36.06 8.54
CA LYS A 43 26.27 -37.26 9.11
C LYS A 43 26.90 -36.88 10.45
N ARG A 44 26.36 -37.44 11.55
CA ARG A 44 27.05 -37.44 12.85
C ARG A 44 28.35 -38.24 12.69
N GLN A 45 29.48 -37.54 12.67
CA GLN A 45 30.80 -38.15 12.70
C GLN A 45 31.04 -38.69 14.11
N ARG A 46 31.11 -40.02 14.24
CA ARG A 46 31.44 -40.70 15.49
C ARG A 46 32.95 -40.56 15.69
N VAL A 47 33.36 -39.75 16.65
CA VAL A 47 34.77 -39.59 17.05
C VAL A 47 35.25 -40.94 17.58
N GLN A 48 36.35 -41.46 17.03
CA GLN A 48 37.00 -42.67 17.54
C GLN A 48 37.64 -42.35 18.89
N ASP A 49 37.37 -43.19 19.88
CA ASP A 49 37.93 -43.13 21.24
C ASP A 49 39.45 -43.38 21.19
N GLY A 50 40.22 -42.32 20.94
CA GLY A 50 41.67 -42.26 21.18
C GLY A 50 41.95 -41.10 22.12
N GLU A 51 42.75 -41.34 23.16
CA GLU A 51 43.00 -40.51 24.35
C GLU A 51 43.44 -39.06 24.06
N SER A 52 42.49 -38.21 23.68
CA SER A 52 42.64 -36.76 23.67
C SER A 52 41.39 -36.18 24.31
N THR A 53 41.47 -35.83 25.59
CA THR A 53 40.40 -35.17 26.35
C THR A 53 40.25 -33.72 25.88
N MET A 54 39.80 -33.54 24.63
CA MET A 54 39.44 -32.23 24.10
C MET A 54 38.30 -31.66 24.94
N THR A 55 38.55 -30.53 25.56
CA THR A 55 37.52 -29.80 26.30
C THR A 55 36.43 -29.32 25.32
N ALA A 56 35.19 -29.15 25.81
CA ALA A 56 34.10 -28.64 24.97
C ALA A 56 34.43 -27.28 24.31
N ARG A 57 35.29 -26.48 24.95
CA ARG A 57 35.82 -25.21 24.41
C ARG A 57 36.72 -25.44 23.21
N GLU A 58 37.67 -26.35 23.31
CA GLU A 58 38.57 -26.72 22.21
C GLU A 58 37.78 -27.34 21.06
N ALA A 59 36.75 -28.14 21.36
CA ALA A 59 35.85 -28.71 20.35
C ALA A 59 35.07 -27.62 19.60
N ALA A 60 34.47 -26.66 20.32
CA ALA A 60 33.77 -25.55 19.70
C ALA A 60 34.70 -24.64 18.88
N LEU A 61 35.92 -24.39 19.37
CA LEU A 61 36.92 -23.60 18.65
C LEU A 61 37.39 -24.32 17.39
N SER A 62 37.63 -25.63 17.47
CA SER A 62 38.00 -26.46 16.32
C SER A 62 36.90 -26.46 15.25
N VAL A 63 35.62 -26.60 15.64
CA VAL A 63 34.48 -26.51 14.72
C VAL A 63 34.37 -25.12 14.08
N PHE A 64 34.61 -24.05 14.84
CA PHE A 64 34.60 -22.68 14.30
C PHE A 64 35.70 -22.48 13.26
N LEU A 65 36.93 -22.88 13.59
CA LEU A 65 38.09 -22.70 12.72
C LEU A 65 38.06 -23.59 11.47
N SER A 66 37.40 -24.74 11.55
CA SER A 66 37.22 -25.69 10.42
C SER A 66 35.99 -25.41 9.56
N SER A 67 35.14 -24.43 9.91
CA SER A 67 33.97 -24.09 9.09
C SER A 67 34.39 -23.51 7.74
N ASP A 68 33.72 -23.97 6.68
CA ASP A 68 33.82 -23.46 5.31
C ASP A 68 33.34 -22.00 5.16
N LYS A 69 32.43 -21.55 6.04
CA LYS A 69 31.87 -20.20 6.02
C LYS A 69 32.87 -19.19 6.56
N ALA A 70 33.23 -18.18 5.77
CA ALA A 70 34.06 -17.07 6.22
C ALA A 70 33.42 -16.37 7.43
N THR A 71 34.02 -16.53 8.62
CA THR A 71 33.47 -16.00 9.87
C THR A 71 34.53 -15.24 10.68
N VAL A 72 34.15 -14.07 11.19
CA VAL A 72 34.98 -13.19 12.03
C VAL A 72 34.23 -12.89 13.32
N THR A 73 34.91 -12.98 14.46
CA THR A 73 34.40 -12.55 15.76
C THR A 73 35.12 -11.29 16.19
N ILE A 74 34.37 -10.21 16.38
CA ILE A 74 34.88 -8.89 16.73
C ILE A 74 34.39 -8.55 18.14
N ALA A 75 35.31 -8.29 19.06
CA ALA A 75 34.99 -7.83 20.41
C ALA A 75 35.04 -6.30 20.49
N PHE A 76 34.32 -5.74 21.45
CA PHE A 76 34.38 -4.31 21.76
C PHE A 76 35.02 -4.10 23.13
N THR A 77 36.33 -3.94 23.17
CA THR A 77 37.11 -3.61 24.38
C THR A 77 37.18 -2.09 24.52
N ASN A 78 36.61 -1.53 25.60
CA ASN A 78 36.54 -0.08 25.82
C ASN A 78 35.92 0.71 24.65
N GLY A 79 34.92 0.10 23.98
CA GLY A 79 34.23 0.71 22.84
C GLY A 79 35.02 0.71 21.52
N ARG A 80 36.22 0.14 21.49
CA ARG A 80 37.00 -0.05 20.26
C ARG A 80 36.82 -1.48 19.73
N PRO A 81 36.56 -1.66 18.43
CA PRO A 81 36.45 -2.99 17.85
C PRO A 81 37.83 -3.65 17.75
N GLU A 82 37.93 -4.90 18.16
CA GLU A 82 39.13 -5.74 18.13
C GLU A 82 38.76 -7.11 17.53
N VAL A 83 39.47 -7.56 16.49
CA VAL A 83 39.23 -8.88 15.90
C VAL A 83 39.81 -9.93 16.83
N ARG A 84 38.93 -10.75 17.45
CA ARG A 84 39.35 -11.81 18.37
C ARG A 84 39.64 -13.12 17.66
N LEU A 85 38.78 -13.47 16.70
CA LEU A 85 38.87 -14.73 15.97
C LEU A 85 38.53 -14.50 14.52
N VAL A 86 39.28 -15.15 13.64
CA VAL A 86 39.06 -15.16 12.20
C VAL A 86 39.42 -16.56 11.70
N ASN A 87 38.51 -17.20 10.96
CA ASN A 87 38.83 -18.49 10.35
C ASN A 87 39.55 -18.31 9.01
N SER A 88 40.12 -19.40 8.49
CA SER A 88 40.92 -19.38 7.24
C SER A 88 40.11 -18.84 6.06
N SER A 89 38.85 -19.27 5.90
CA SER A 89 37.96 -18.76 4.84
C SER A 89 37.76 -17.24 4.92
N ALA A 90 37.63 -16.66 6.13
CA ALA A 90 37.53 -15.21 6.29
C ALA A 90 38.86 -14.49 6.08
N GLN A 91 39.99 -15.07 6.50
CA GLN A 91 41.31 -14.48 6.19
C GLN A 91 41.50 -14.35 4.68
N THR A 92 41.09 -15.35 3.90
CA THR A 92 41.19 -15.31 2.43
C THR A 92 40.19 -14.35 1.80
N LEU A 93 38.91 -14.41 2.21
CA LEU A 93 37.85 -13.61 1.59
C LEU A 93 37.93 -12.12 1.97
N LEU A 94 38.38 -11.83 3.20
CA LEU A 94 38.42 -10.49 3.77
C LEU A 94 39.86 -9.97 3.99
N SER A 95 40.86 -10.53 3.30
CA SER A 95 42.25 -10.06 3.41
C SER A 95 42.41 -8.54 3.21
N PRO A 96 41.67 -7.84 2.32
CA PRO A 96 41.80 -6.39 2.18
C PRO A 96 41.33 -5.59 3.40
N LEU A 97 40.51 -6.20 4.26
CA LEU A 97 40.06 -5.56 5.50
C LEU A 97 41.15 -5.55 6.57
N PHE A 98 42.06 -6.53 6.52
CA PHE A 98 43.11 -6.72 7.53
C PHE A 98 44.45 -6.07 7.16
N ASN A 99 44.61 -5.64 5.90
CA ASN A 99 45.78 -4.90 5.45
C ASN A 99 45.72 -3.43 5.90
N ALA A 100 46.75 -2.97 6.61
CA ALA A 100 46.80 -1.61 7.17
C ALA A 100 46.76 -0.50 6.08
N ASP A 101 47.31 -0.79 4.90
CA ASP A 101 47.36 0.16 3.78
C ASP A 101 45.97 0.39 3.16
N ASP A 102 45.07 -0.59 3.25
CA ASP A 102 43.71 -0.55 2.71
C ASP A 102 42.71 0.05 3.71
N ALA A 103 43.11 0.36 4.94
CA ALA A 103 42.21 0.82 6.01
C ALA A 103 41.39 2.07 5.66
N ARG A 104 41.85 2.86 4.67
CA ARG A 104 41.16 4.08 4.19
C ARG A 104 40.16 3.83 3.06
N HIS A 105 40.08 2.62 2.51
CA HIS A 105 39.12 2.30 1.45
C HIS A 105 37.69 2.45 1.96
N GLU A 106 36.80 3.03 1.14
CA GLU A 106 35.41 3.33 1.53
C GLU A 106 34.68 2.08 2.05
N SER A 107 34.90 0.93 1.42
CA SER A 107 34.36 -0.38 1.82
C SER A 107 34.76 -0.78 3.25
N ASN A 108 36.00 -0.48 3.65
CA ASN A 108 36.49 -0.76 5.01
C ASN A 108 35.79 0.14 6.02
N VAL A 109 35.60 1.42 5.70
CA VAL A 109 34.88 2.38 6.54
C VAL A 109 33.42 1.95 6.73
N LEU A 110 32.74 1.55 5.65
CA LEU A 110 31.36 1.06 5.68
C LEU A 110 31.23 -0.20 6.53
N PHE A 111 32.12 -1.17 6.32
CA PHE A 111 32.14 -2.40 7.11
C PHE A 111 32.26 -2.11 8.61
N TRP A 112 33.25 -1.31 9.01
CA TRP A 112 33.49 -0.99 10.43
C TRP A 112 32.35 -0.16 11.04
N LYS A 113 31.74 0.73 10.26
CA LYS A 113 30.54 1.46 10.66
C LYS A 113 29.39 0.50 10.98
N SER A 114 29.12 -0.46 10.12
CA SER A 114 28.04 -1.43 10.32
C SER A 114 28.32 -2.37 11.50
N VAL A 115 29.56 -2.80 11.70
CA VAL A 115 29.96 -3.55 12.90
C VAL A 115 29.68 -2.75 14.18
N LYS A 116 29.99 -1.45 14.19
CA LYS A 116 29.70 -0.56 15.32
C LYS A 116 28.20 -0.37 15.55
N GLU A 117 27.42 -0.14 14.50
CA GLU A 117 25.95 -0.01 14.58
C GLU A 117 25.31 -1.27 15.18
N VAL A 118 25.76 -2.45 14.75
CA VAL A 118 25.29 -3.74 15.29
C VAL A 118 25.63 -3.89 16.77
N ALA A 119 26.85 -3.52 17.18
CA ALA A 119 27.28 -3.56 18.59
C ALA A 119 26.49 -2.58 19.49
N GLU A 120 26.02 -1.47 18.91
CA GLU A 120 25.14 -0.49 19.54
C GLU A 120 23.66 -0.92 19.52
N ARG A 121 23.34 -2.12 19.00
CA ARG A 121 21.98 -2.66 18.84
C ARG A 121 21.09 -1.84 17.89
N LYS A 122 21.67 -1.04 16.99
CA LYS A 122 20.97 -0.43 15.85
C LYS A 122 20.75 -1.54 14.83
N MET A 123 19.49 -1.91 14.58
CA MET A 123 19.17 -3.17 13.91
C MET A 123 19.57 -3.19 12.42
N LYS A 124 20.77 -3.72 12.14
CA LYS A 124 21.20 -4.26 10.84
C LYS A 124 21.49 -5.75 11.01
N LYS A 125 20.81 -6.61 10.25
CA LYS A 125 21.04 -8.08 10.28
C LYS A 125 21.91 -8.56 9.12
N GLU A 126 21.91 -7.82 8.02
CA GLU A 126 22.56 -8.19 6.77
C GLU A 126 22.90 -6.95 5.95
N GLU A 127 24.02 -6.97 5.25
CA GLU A 127 24.47 -5.91 4.32
C GLU A 127 25.33 -6.51 3.21
N GLU A 128 25.40 -5.85 2.06
CA GLU A 128 26.29 -6.23 0.96
C GLU A 128 27.24 -5.07 0.66
N ILE A 129 28.55 -5.35 0.67
CA ILE A 129 29.59 -4.34 0.44
C ILE A 129 30.51 -4.85 -0.67
N ARG A 130 30.89 -3.95 -1.59
CA ARG A 130 31.85 -4.26 -2.65
C ARG A 130 33.27 -4.10 -2.12
N PHE A 131 34.05 -5.17 -2.17
CA PHE A 131 35.44 -5.25 -1.72
C PHE A 131 36.33 -5.70 -2.90
N CYS A 132 37.23 -4.84 -3.38
CA CYS A 132 38.20 -5.19 -4.44
C CYS A 132 37.54 -5.96 -5.61
N ASP A 133 36.46 -5.40 -6.15
CA ASP A 133 35.61 -5.97 -7.22
C ASP A 133 34.79 -7.21 -6.89
N ARG A 134 34.83 -7.69 -5.65
CA ARG A 134 33.95 -8.77 -5.16
C ARG A 134 32.77 -8.20 -4.41
N HIS A 135 31.60 -8.80 -4.60
CA HIS A 135 30.40 -8.48 -3.82
C HIS A 135 30.33 -9.43 -2.63
N ILE A 136 30.47 -8.89 -1.43
CA ILE A 136 30.48 -9.69 -0.21
C ILE A 136 29.24 -9.37 0.61
N ARG A 137 28.45 -10.41 0.89
CA ARG A 137 27.28 -10.36 1.76
C ARG A 137 27.69 -10.69 3.18
N PHE A 138 27.44 -9.76 4.09
CA PHE A 138 27.73 -9.87 5.51
C PHE A 138 26.45 -10.12 6.29
N LYS A 139 26.46 -11.13 7.16
CA LYS A 139 25.43 -11.35 8.18
C LYS A 139 26.02 -11.06 9.54
N TYR A 140 25.32 -10.25 10.31
CA TYR A 140 25.78 -9.79 11.62
C TYR A 140 24.92 -10.38 12.73
N LYS A 141 25.58 -10.82 13.80
CA LYS A 141 24.91 -11.28 15.02
C LYS A 141 25.63 -10.69 16.23
N CYS A 142 24.94 -9.82 16.97
CA CYS A 142 25.43 -9.33 18.25
C CYS A 142 25.24 -10.42 19.32
N LEU A 143 26.28 -10.68 20.09
CA LEU A 143 26.32 -11.60 21.23
C LEU A 143 26.85 -10.84 22.45
N GLU A 144 26.44 -11.26 23.63
CA GLU A 144 26.95 -10.72 24.89
C GLU A 144 27.42 -11.91 25.72
N VAL A 145 28.73 -11.97 25.98
CA VAL A 145 29.38 -13.09 26.67
C VAL A 145 30.18 -12.51 27.81
N THR A 146 29.86 -12.93 29.04
CA THR A 146 30.56 -12.47 30.26
C THR A 146 30.65 -10.93 30.38
N GLY A 147 29.64 -10.21 29.92
CA GLY A 147 29.59 -8.73 29.92
C GLY A 147 30.37 -8.05 28.79
N GLU A 148 31.07 -8.80 27.94
CA GLU A 148 31.71 -8.31 26.73
C GLU A 148 30.76 -8.41 25.53
N ARG A 149 30.67 -7.35 24.73
CA ARG A 149 29.89 -7.34 23.49
C ARG A 149 30.74 -7.86 22.35
N LEU A 150 30.22 -8.88 21.67
CA LEU A 150 30.83 -9.51 20.52
C LEU A 150 29.91 -9.33 19.31
N VAL A 151 30.49 -9.07 18.14
CA VAL A 151 29.79 -9.10 16.86
C VAL A 151 30.38 -10.25 16.06
N LEU A 152 29.53 -11.25 15.80
CA LEU A 152 29.83 -12.35 14.91
C LEU A 152 29.43 -11.94 13.49
N VAL A 153 30.40 -11.95 12.58
CA VAL A 153 30.24 -11.58 11.18
C VAL A 153 30.46 -12.81 10.33
N THR A 154 29.45 -13.20 9.53
CA THR A 154 29.61 -14.24 8.51
C THR A 154 29.58 -13.58 7.14
N ALA A 155 30.64 -13.75 6.37
CA ALA A 155 30.79 -13.26 5.02
C ALA A 155 30.55 -14.38 4.00
N LYS A 156 29.91 -14.05 2.89
CA LYS A 156 29.77 -14.93 1.73
C LYS A 156 29.92 -14.11 0.47
N GLU A 157 30.76 -14.56 -0.45
CA GLU A 157 30.83 -13.98 -1.78
C GLU A 157 29.50 -14.22 -2.50
N ALA A 158 28.87 -13.13 -2.95
CA ALA A 158 27.62 -13.19 -3.70
C ALA A 158 27.91 -13.77 -5.09
N LYS A 159 27.18 -14.82 -5.47
CA LYS A 159 27.33 -15.39 -6.81
C LYS A 159 26.84 -14.37 -7.86
N PRO A 160 27.45 -14.30 -9.06
CA PRO A 160 27.00 -13.43 -10.15
C PRO A 160 25.50 -13.56 -10.49
N TYR A 161 24.90 -14.72 -10.26
CA TYR A 161 23.47 -14.96 -10.46
C TYR A 161 22.60 -14.54 -9.25
N ASP A 162 23.14 -14.55 -8.02
CA ASP A 162 22.47 -14.00 -6.83
C ASP A 162 22.48 -12.45 -6.82
N LEU A 163 23.33 -11.84 -7.64
CA LEU A 163 23.39 -10.40 -7.89
C LEU A 163 22.21 -9.89 -8.75
N VAL A 164 21.54 -10.77 -9.51
CA VAL A 164 20.35 -10.41 -10.30
C VAL A 164 19.11 -10.27 -9.42
N SER A 165 19.07 -10.91 -8.26
CA SER A 165 17.88 -10.94 -7.39
C SER A 165 17.87 -9.91 -6.27
N LEU A 166 19.02 -9.31 -5.91
CA LEU A 166 19.08 -8.31 -4.82
C LEU A 166 19.92 -7.05 -5.14
N THR A 167 20.74 -7.06 -6.18
CA THR A 167 21.68 -5.95 -6.50
C THR A 167 21.57 -5.43 -7.94
N SER A 168 20.63 -5.96 -8.73
CA SER A 168 20.19 -5.41 -10.03
C SER A 168 19.50 -4.04 -9.92
N GLN A 169 19.44 -3.46 -8.72
CA GLN A 169 18.74 -2.21 -8.45
C GLN A 169 19.63 -0.99 -8.13
N ARG A 170 20.96 -1.07 -8.25
CA ARG A 170 21.81 0.15 -8.29
C ARG A 170 22.94 0.05 -9.31
N CYS A 171 22.63 0.52 -10.53
CA CYS A 171 23.49 1.23 -11.50
C CYS A 171 24.85 0.57 -11.83
N ARG A 172 25.11 0.10 -13.06
CA ARG A 172 25.62 0.96 -14.17
C ARG A 172 25.61 0.22 -15.53
N ALA A 173 24.46 -0.30 -15.93
CA ALA A 173 24.15 -0.46 -17.35
C ALA A 173 22.99 0.47 -17.71
N SER A 174 23.12 1.72 -17.25
CA SER A 174 22.36 2.83 -17.81
C SER A 174 22.86 2.96 -19.24
N THR A 175 21.97 2.79 -20.23
CA THR A 175 22.16 3.44 -21.53
C THR A 175 22.36 4.95 -21.26
N ALA A 176 22.78 5.76 -22.25
CA ALA A 176 23.03 7.19 -22.05
C ALA A 176 21.84 7.99 -21.40
N GLN A 177 20.68 7.36 -21.20
CA GLN A 177 19.43 7.94 -20.70
C GLN A 177 18.98 7.46 -19.31
N GLY A 178 19.75 6.68 -18.55
CA GLY A 178 19.36 6.30 -17.16
C GLY A 178 18.38 5.14 -17.02
N ILE A 179 17.82 4.63 -18.13
CA ILE A 179 16.74 3.64 -18.10
C ILE A 179 17.30 2.22 -17.87
N PRO A 180 16.77 1.45 -16.91
CA PRO A 180 17.09 0.03 -16.77
C PRO A 180 16.82 -0.74 -18.07
N PHE A 181 17.78 -1.55 -18.54
CA PHE A 181 17.74 -2.21 -19.85
C PHE A 181 16.40 -2.92 -20.16
N HIS A 182 15.82 -3.60 -19.17
CA HIS A 182 14.56 -4.34 -19.31
C HIS A 182 13.31 -3.46 -19.46
N LEU A 183 13.40 -2.16 -19.16
CA LEU A 183 12.30 -1.21 -19.30
C LEU A 183 12.30 -0.47 -20.64
N GLY A 184 13.36 -0.56 -21.44
CA GLY A 184 13.50 0.20 -22.69
C GLY A 184 12.36 -0.08 -23.67
N ASN A 185 11.99 -1.36 -23.85
CA ASN A 185 10.89 -1.74 -24.74
C ASN A 185 9.55 -1.21 -24.24
N LEU A 186 9.29 -1.28 -22.93
CA LEU A 186 8.07 -0.74 -22.35
C LEU A 186 7.99 0.77 -22.53
N ALA A 187 9.09 1.49 -22.26
CA ALA A 187 9.16 2.94 -22.48
C ALA A 187 8.87 3.32 -23.95
N ASN A 188 9.47 2.60 -24.91
CA ASN A 188 9.17 2.80 -26.34
C ASN A 188 7.68 2.59 -26.65
N SER A 189 7.07 1.50 -26.16
CA SER A 189 5.64 1.22 -26.39
C SER A 189 4.71 2.25 -25.76
N LEU A 190 5.10 2.85 -24.63
CA LEU A 190 4.35 3.95 -24.02
C LEU A 190 4.41 5.22 -24.88
N GLU A 191 5.58 5.52 -25.45
CA GLU A 191 5.79 6.70 -26.28
C GLU A 191 5.01 6.67 -27.59
N GLU A 192 4.81 5.48 -28.14
CA GLU A 192 3.95 5.24 -29.31
C GLU A 192 2.44 5.39 -29.01
N ASP A 193 2.07 5.56 -27.74
CA ASP A 193 0.70 5.72 -27.26
C ASP A 193 -0.27 4.63 -27.75
N VAL A 194 0.21 3.38 -27.83
CA VAL A 194 -0.58 2.24 -28.32
C VAL A 194 -1.90 2.13 -27.56
N VAL A 195 -1.87 2.29 -26.24
CA VAL A 195 -3.07 2.20 -25.39
C VAL A 195 -4.05 3.34 -25.65
N GLY A 196 -3.58 4.60 -25.73
CA GLY A 196 -4.45 5.75 -26.02
C GLY A 196 -5.12 5.63 -27.38
N GLN A 197 -4.37 5.18 -28.40
CA GLN A 197 -4.88 4.94 -29.74
C GLN A 197 -5.88 3.78 -29.78
N MET A 198 -5.61 2.67 -29.11
CA MET A 198 -6.52 1.52 -29.04
C MET A 198 -7.84 1.87 -28.34
N LEU A 199 -7.79 2.72 -27.30
CA LEU A 199 -8.98 3.15 -26.58
C LEU A 199 -9.71 4.32 -27.26
N GLY A 200 -9.09 4.98 -28.25
CA GLY A 200 -9.62 6.21 -28.84
C GLY A 200 -9.70 7.36 -27.83
N MET A 201 -8.85 7.37 -26.81
CA MET A 201 -8.88 8.33 -25.71
C MET A 201 -7.59 9.14 -25.66
N SER A 202 -7.67 10.44 -25.97
CA SER A 202 -6.51 11.35 -25.91
C SER A 202 -6.19 11.84 -24.49
N ASN A 203 -7.13 11.69 -23.55
CA ASN A 203 -7.01 12.12 -22.15
C ASN A 203 -6.43 11.05 -21.21
N VAL A 204 -5.96 9.92 -21.74
CA VAL A 204 -5.25 8.90 -20.96
C VAL A 204 -3.78 9.27 -20.91
N ARG A 205 -3.25 9.42 -19.70
CA ARG A 205 -1.85 9.71 -19.41
C ARG A 205 -1.19 8.45 -18.88
N ILE A 206 -0.18 7.96 -19.58
CA ILE A 206 0.55 6.76 -19.16
C ILE A 206 2.01 7.10 -19.01
N ALA A 207 2.58 6.85 -17.84
CA ALA A 207 3.97 7.13 -17.53
C ALA A 207 4.62 5.97 -16.80
N LEU A 208 5.88 5.73 -17.13
CA LEU A 208 6.77 4.86 -16.38
C LEU A 208 7.74 5.76 -15.60
N ALA A 209 7.68 5.71 -14.27
CA ALA A 209 8.48 6.59 -13.43
C ALA A 209 9.02 5.86 -12.20
N LYS A 210 10.25 6.18 -11.82
CA LYS A 210 10.79 5.86 -10.51
C LYS A 210 10.32 6.90 -9.50
N ILE A 211 9.64 6.46 -8.45
CA ILE A 211 9.14 7.34 -7.40
C ILE A 211 10.05 7.17 -6.18
N GLY A 212 10.87 8.19 -5.91
CA GLY A 212 11.82 8.17 -4.80
C GLY A 212 11.16 8.12 -3.42
N ARG A 213 11.85 7.52 -2.46
CA ARG A 213 11.44 7.45 -1.06
C ARG A 213 11.38 8.85 -0.41
N PRO A 214 10.58 9.03 0.67
CA PRO A 214 10.43 10.32 1.36
C PRO A 214 11.75 10.98 1.74
N ASP A 215 12.73 10.16 2.10
CA ASP A 215 14.04 10.52 2.61
C ASP A 215 14.83 11.43 1.63
N ASN A 216 14.52 11.37 0.34
CA ASN A 216 15.16 12.15 -0.73
C ASN A 216 14.22 13.20 -1.36
N GLY A 217 13.22 13.69 -0.63
CA GLY A 217 12.42 14.84 -1.07
C GLY A 217 11.40 14.54 -2.17
N TYR A 218 10.87 13.30 -2.20
CA TYR A 218 9.76 12.88 -3.08
C TYR A 218 10.03 13.10 -4.57
N MET A 219 11.26 12.89 -5.05
CA MET A 219 11.61 13.13 -6.44
C MET A 219 11.11 11.98 -7.34
N TRP A 220 10.46 12.33 -8.45
CA TRP A 220 10.06 11.37 -9.48
C TRP A 220 11.05 11.48 -10.64
N GLU A 221 11.50 10.37 -11.18
CA GLU A 221 12.35 10.30 -12.37
C GLU A 221 11.60 9.52 -13.45
N TYR A 222 11.34 10.14 -14.59
CA TYR A 222 10.52 9.54 -15.64
C TYR A 222 11.40 8.76 -16.61
N TYR A 223 11.02 7.50 -16.86
CA TYR A 223 11.68 6.63 -17.82
C TYR A 223 11.00 6.61 -19.18
N GLY A 224 9.74 7.05 -19.25
CA GLY A 224 8.99 7.17 -20.50
C GLY A 224 7.53 7.52 -20.22
N GLY A 225 6.81 7.91 -21.25
CA GLY A 225 5.39 8.21 -21.16
C GLY A 225 4.80 8.52 -22.53
N ASN A 226 3.48 8.55 -22.62
CA ASN A 226 2.80 8.84 -23.87
C ASN A 226 2.72 10.34 -24.18
N LEU A 227 2.21 10.67 -25.38
CA LEU A 227 2.06 12.06 -25.84
C LEU A 227 1.26 12.93 -24.87
N SER A 228 0.23 12.38 -24.24
CA SER A 228 -0.62 13.09 -23.28
C SER A 228 0.14 13.47 -22.00
N VAL A 229 1.08 12.65 -21.53
CA VAL A 229 1.96 12.98 -20.40
C VAL A 229 2.98 14.04 -20.80
N SER A 230 3.62 13.90 -21.97
CA SER A 230 4.57 14.92 -22.44
C SER A 230 3.92 16.27 -22.65
N SER A 231 2.71 16.30 -23.22
CA SER A 231 1.93 17.53 -23.40
C SER A 231 1.58 18.17 -22.05
N TRP A 232 1.29 17.37 -21.02
CA TRP A 232 1.03 17.87 -19.67
C TRP A 232 2.24 18.62 -19.09
N PHE A 233 3.46 18.18 -19.40
CA PHE A 233 4.71 18.84 -19.03
C PHE A 233 5.24 19.84 -20.08
N ARG A 234 4.43 20.21 -21.08
CA ARG A 234 4.79 21.15 -22.16
C ARG A 234 6.02 20.71 -22.97
N LEU A 235 6.20 19.40 -23.13
CA LEU A 235 7.20 18.81 -24.01
C LEU A 235 6.60 18.57 -25.39
N SER A 236 7.40 18.67 -26.44
CA SER A 236 6.91 18.49 -27.82
C SER A 236 6.78 17.02 -28.19
N HIS A 237 7.65 16.17 -27.64
CA HIS A 237 7.69 14.74 -27.96
C HIS A 237 7.73 13.85 -26.70
N PRO A 238 7.17 12.63 -26.78
CA PRO A 238 7.22 11.62 -25.71
C PRO A 238 8.63 11.32 -25.16
N HIS A 239 9.60 11.09 -26.05
CA HIS A 239 10.97 10.71 -25.68
C HIS A 239 11.75 11.79 -24.90
N GLU A 240 11.32 13.06 -24.96
CA GLU A 240 11.92 14.16 -24.19
C GLU A 240 11.68 14.01 -22.67
N LEU A 241 10.76 13.14 -22.27
CA LEU A 241 10.45 12.87 -20.87
C LEU A 241 11.53 12.00 -20.19
N ARG A 242 12.30 11.23 -20.97
CA ARG A 242 13.27 10.26 -20.45
C ARG A 242 14.37 10.91 -19.61
N GLY A 243 14.58 10.37 -18.41
CA GLY A 243 15.60 10.82 -17.46
C GLY A 243 15.29 12.18 -16.82
N LYS A 244 14.21 12.86 -17.22
CA LYS A 244 13.79 14.10 -16.56
C LYS A 244 13.19 13.76 -15.22
N ASN A 245 13.53 14.56 -14.22
CA ASN A 245 12.93 14.45 -12.91
C ASN A 245 11.77 15.45 -12.74
N SER A 246 10.98 15.27 -11.68
CA SER A 246 9.84 16.14 -11.36
C SER A 246 10.20 17.63 -11.23
N VAL A 247 11.43 17.96 -10.85
CA VAL A 247 11.91 19.35 -10.74
C VAL A 247 12.15 19.92 -12.14
N ASP A 248 12.80 19.17 -13.02
CA ASP A 248 13.06 19.57 -14.42
C ASP A 248 11.76 19.83 -15.19
N LEU A 249 10.71 19.08 -14.85
CA LEU A 249 9.38 19.17 -15.48
C LEU A 249 8.46 20.20 -14.83
N ALA A 250 8.96 20.97 -13.85
CA ALA A 250 8.17 21.91 -13.06
C ALA A 250 6.89 21.29 -12.46
N HIS A 251 6.92 19.99 -12.12
CA HIS A 251 5.82 19.30 -11.46
C HIS A 251 5.67 19.86 -10.05
N THR A 252 4.47 20.38 -9.71
CA THR A 252 4.29 21.04 -8.42
C THR A 252 4.57 20.07 -7.27
N MET A 253 5.25 20.55 -6.23
CA MET A 253 5.53 19.75 -5.03
C MET A 253 4.22 19.26 -4.38
N HIS A 254 3.15 20.05 -4.44
CA HIS A 254 1.84 19.70 -3.91
C HIS A 254 1.24 18.49 -4.63
N ASP A 255 1.13 18.53 -5.95
CA ASP A 255 0.55 17.45 -6.74
C ASP A 255 1.36 16.15 -6.58
N ARG A 256 2.69 16.27 -6.64
CA ARG A 256 3.62 15.15 -6.44
C ARG A 256 3.45 14.48 -5.08
N THR A 257 3.36 15.27 -4.01
CA THR A 257 3.19 14.76 -2.64
C THR A 257 1.82 14.11 -2.47
N SER A 258 0.77 14.71 -3.03
CA SER A 258 -0.59 14.18 -3.00
C SER A 258 -0.68 12.84 -3.73
N ILE A 259 -0.17 12.74 -4.96
CA ILE A 259 -0.18 11.48 -5.72
C ILE A 259 0.64 10.43 -4.99
N GLN A 260 1.85 10.75 -4.52
CA GLN A 260 2.69 9.78 -3.82
C GLN A 260 2.07 9.28 -2.52
N SER A 261 1.46 10.18 -1.74
CA SER A 261 0.74 9.80 -0.52
C SER A 261 -0.38 8.80 -0.84
N LEU A 262 -1.15 9.05 -1.91
CA LEU A 262 -2.21 8.16 -2.38
C LEU A 262 -1.68 6.83 -2.91
N VAL A 263 -0.56 6.85 -3.66
CA VAL A 263 0.12 5.63 -4.13
C VAL A 263 0.48 4.74 -2.94
N VAL A 264 1.14 5.30 -1.93
CA VAL A 264 1.59 4.56 -0.73
C VAL A 264 0.41 4.10 0.12
N SER A 265 -0.58 4.97 0.38
CA SER A 265 -1.70 4.66 1.26
C SER A 265 -2.67 3.64 0.67
N ASN A 266 -2.80 3.59 -0.66
CA ASN A 266 -3.70 2.67 -1.36
C ASN A 266 -3.00 1.46 -1.96
N MET A 267 -1.70 1.28 -1.70
CA MET A 267 -0.92 0.16 -2.23
C MET A 267 -1.43 -1.18 -1.70
N ASN A 268 -1.91 -2.04 -2.61
CA ASN A 268 -2.22 -3.42 -2.28
C ASN A 268 -0.91 -4.23 -2.23
N PRO A 269 -0.54 -4.84 -1.08
CA PRO A 269 0.73 -5.54 -0.94
C PRO A 269 0.85 -6.79 -1.80
N LYS A 270 -0.28 -7.41 -2.20
CA LYS A 270 -0.32 -8.62 -3.02
C LYS A 270 -0.19 -8.30 -4.51
N THR A 271 -0.98 -7.35 -5.01
CA THR A 271 -1.01 -7.00 -6.44
C THR A 271 -0.02 -5.90 -6.79
N LYS A 272 0.60 -5.26 -5.80
CA LYS A 272 1.49 -4.12 -5.97
C LYS A 272 0.87 -2.98 -6.76
N THR A 273 -0.46 -2.84 -6.66
CA THR A 273 -1.25 -1.86 -7.37
C THR A 273 -1.94 -0.92 -6.39
N SER A 274 -2.04 0.35 -6.76
CA SER A 274 -2.69 1.42 -6.02
C SER A 274 -3.68 2.13 -6.94
N THR A 275 -4.92 2.25 -6.50
CA THR A 275 -6.01 2.88 -7.26
C THR A 275 -6.62 3.99 -6.43
N PHE A 276 -6.76 5.18 -7.01
CA PHE A 276 -7.27 6.36 -6.32
C PHE A 276 -7.80 7.43 -7.30
N SER A 277 -8.53 8.40 -6.77
CA SER A 277 -8.88 9.64 -7.47
C SER A 277 -8.23 10.84 -6.78
N VAL A 278 -7.75 11.80 -7.56
CA VAL A 278 -7.07 13.00 -7.04
C VAL A 278 -7.43 14.22 -7.89
N ASN A 279 -7.65 15.37 -7.24
CA ASN A 279 -7.76 16.65 -7.93
C ASN A 279 -6.38 17.29 -7.91
N LEU A 280 -5.76 17.43 -9.08
CA LEU A 280 -4.42 18.02 -9.21
C LEU A 280 -4.55 19.53 -9.45
N HIS A 281 -3.72 20.30 -8.78
CA HIS A 281 -3.67 21.75 -8.94
C HIS A 281 -3.32 22.13 -10.38
N GLN A 282 -2.39 21.41 -11.02
CA GLN A 282 -2.03 21.64 -12.42
C GLN A 282 -3.17 21.35 -13.41
N SER A 283 -4.15 20.51 -13.04
CA SER A 283 -5.27 20.14 -13.91
C SER A 283 -6.47 21.09 -13.80
N GLY A 284 -6.37 22.24 -13.11
CA GLY A 284 -7.41 23.29 -13.17
C GLY A 284 -8.80 22.86 -12.70
N GLY A 285 -8.89 21.98 -11.69
CA GLY A 285 -10.17 21.50 -11.13
C GLY A 285 -10.72 20.23 -11.78
N LEU A 286 -10.00 19.63 -12.73
CA LEU A 286 -10.32 18.30 -13.24
C LEU A 286 -9.98 17.22 -12.19
N THR A 287 -10.79 16.17 -12.15
CA THR A 287 -10.50 14.99 -11.34
C THR A 287 -9.70 13.99 -12.17
N ASN A 288 -8.56 13.57 -11.63
CA ASN A 288 -7.71 12.54 -12.21
C ASN A 288 -8.00 11.20 -11.53
N PHE A 289 -8.29 10.16 -12.31
CA PHE A 289 -8.38 8.79 -11.83
C PHE A 289 -7.06 8.09 -12.11
N GLY A 290 -6.34 7.69 -11.06
CA GLY A 290 -5.01 7.11 -11.14
C GLY A 290 -4.99 5.64 -10.75
N ILE A 291 -4.29 4.83 -11.55
CA ILE A 291 -3.86 3.48 -11.21
C ILE A 291 -2.35 3.42 -11.36
N PHE A 292 -1.67 3.04 -10.29
CA PHE A 292 -0.22 2.89 -10.25
C PHE A 292 0.14 1.47 -9.84
N ARG A 293 0.96 0.77 -10.63
CA ARG A 293 1.52 -0.53 -10.25
C ARG A 293 3.03 -0.47 -10.19
N GLU A 294 3.56 -0.98 -9.08
CA GLU A 294 5.00 -1.21 -8.94
C GLU A 294 5.39 -2.39 -9.83
N VAL A 295 6.13 -2.09 -10.91
CA VAL A 295 6.63 -3.11 -11.87
C VAL A 295 8.02 -3.59 -11.48
N LEU A 296 8.79 -2.75 -10.79
CA LEU A 296 10.06 -3.05 -10.11
C LEU A 296 10.11 -2.23 -8.83
N GLU A 297 10.98 -2.57 -7.89
CA GLU A 297 11.10 -1.81 -6.65
C GLU A 297 11.32 -0.31 -6.93
N ASP A 298 10.46 0.51 -6.34
CA ASP A 298 10.37 1.97 -6.52
C ASP A 298 10.07 2.46 -7.97
N VAL A 299 9.78 1.57 -8.93
CA VAL A 299 9.41 1.92 -10.32
C VAL A 299 7.96 1.56 -10.60
N TYR A 300 7.20 2.56 -11.02
CA TYR A 300 5.76 2.48 -11.19
C TYR A 300 5.37 2.71 -12.64
N LEU A 301 4.47 1.87 -13.13
CA LEU A 301 3.65 2.16 -14.30
C LEU A 301 2.36 2.82 -13.80
N GLY A 302 2.21 4.11 -14.11
CA GLY A 302 1.06 4.92 -13.75
C GLY A 302 0.17 5.17 -14.97
N VAL A 303 -1.11 4.89 -14.84
CA VAL A 303 -2.17 5.31 -15.76
C VAL A 303 -3.03 6.33 -15.04
N MET A 304 -3.22 7.49 -15.63
CA MET A 304 -4.11 8.53 -15.15
C MET A 304 -5.09 8.92 -16.24
N ILE A 305 -6.36 9.07 -15.89
CA ILE A 305 -7.38 9.57 -16.81
C ILE A 305 -7.95 10.85 -16.24
N GLU A 306 -7.86 11.92 -17.02
CA GLU A 306 -8.49 13.19 -16.68
C GLU A 306 -9.97 13.16 -16.99
N HIS A 307 -10.77 13.59 -16.02
CA HIS A 307 -12.20 13.71 -16.15
C HIS A 307 -12.69 15.08 -15.69
N ASN A 308 -13.38 15.77 -16.58
CA ASN A 308 -14.01 17.04 -16.27
C ASN A 308 -15.37 16.79 -15.59
N ARG A 309 -15.37 16.85 -14.24
CA ARG A 309 -16.61 16.75 -13.45
C ARG A 309 -17.53 17.96 -13.64
N ALA A 310 -16.98 19.13 -14.03
CA ALA A 310 -17.73 20.38 -14.15
C ALA A 310 -18.51 20.48 -15.47
N THR A 311 -18.10 19.77 -16.52
CA THR A 311 -18.92 19.59 -17.72
C THR A 311 -19.99 18.52 -17.48
N THR A 312 -20.93 18.78 -16.57
CA THR A 312 -22.25 18.15 -16.71
C THR A 312 -22.83 18.67 -18.01
N ALA A 313 -22.83 17.84 -19.05
CA ALA A 313 -23.30 18.20 -20.37
C ALA A 313 -24.67 18.86 -20.25
N THR A 314 -24.77 20.14 -20.61
CA THR A 314 -26.02 20.91 -20.69
C THR A 314 -26.89 20.51 -21.90
N GLY A 315 -26.63 19.34 -22.48
CA GLY A 315 -27.39 18.76 -23.59
C GLY A 315 -28.35 17.67 -23.13
N PRO A 316 -29.29 17.25 -23.99
CA PRO A 316 -30.14 16.09 -23.74
C PRO A 316 -29.26 14.88 -23.40
N ARG A 317 -29.57 14.20 -22.28
CA ARG A 317 -28.89 12.98 -21.81
C ARG A 317 -28.73 12.03 -23.01
N MET A 318 -27.48 11.77 -23.44
CA MET A 318 -27.26 10.77 -24.48
C MET A 318 -27.85 9.44 -24.02
N ALA A 319 -28.44 8.69 -24.96
CA ALA A 319 -29.08 7.40 -24.68
C ALA A 319 -28.14 6.56 -23.81
N THR A 320 -28.65 6.22 -22.63
CA THR A 320 -27.90 5.63 -21.51
C THR A 320 -27.09 4.44 -22.00
N ALA A 321 -25.75 4.56 -21.91
CA ALA A 321 -24.88 3.39 -21.83
C ALA A 321 -25.49 2.40 -20.82
N PRO A 322 -25.34 1.07 -21.01
CA PRO A 322 -25.96 0.07 -20.16
C PRO A 322 -25.70 0.40 -18.69
N VAL A 323 -26.78 0.71 -17.98
CA VAL A 323 -26.74 1.16 -16.58
C VAL A 323 -25.98 0.10 -15.80
N HIS A 324 -24.77 0.43 -15.35
CA HIS A 324 -24.03 -0.47 -14.46
C HIS A 324 -24.88 -0.70 -13.23
N GLN A 325 -25.09 -1.97 -12.92
CA GLN A 325 -25.88 -2.36 -11.75
C GLN A 325 -25.24 -1.75 -10.51
N ILE A 326 -26.02 -0.95 -9.78
CA ILE A 326 -25.62 -0.43 -8.48
C ILE A 326 -25.18 -1.63 -7.63
N PRO A 327 -24.00 -1.59 -7.01
CA PRO A 327 -23.53 -2.64 -6.11
C PRO A 327 -24.58 -2.95 -5.05
N GLN A 328 -24.92 -4.22 -4.92
CA GLN A 328 -25.85 -4.67 -3.90
C GLN A 328 -25.24 -4.56 -2.48
N VAL A 329 -23.91 -4.68 -2.38
CA VAL A 329 -23.18 -4.65 -1.12
C VAL A 329 -21.96 -3.74 -1.24
N TYR A 330 -21.79 -2.86 -0.26
CA TYR A 330 -20.63 -1.99 -0.11
C TYR A 330 -19.76 -2.48 1.04
N VAL A 331 -18.52 -2.85 0.72
CA VAL A 331 -17.45 -3.08 1.72
C VAL A 331 -16.92 -1.73 2.22
N ASN A 332 -16.35 -1.70 3.43
CA ASN A 332 -15.88 -0.48 4.10
C ASN A 332 -15.18 0.55 3.18
N LYS A 333 -14.18 0.13 2.38
CA LYS A 333 -13.43 1.05 1.52
C LYS A 333 -14.33 1.70 0.47
N ARG A 334 -15.10 0.89 -0.27
CA ARG A 334 -16.04 1.37 -1.30
C ARG A 334 -17.15 2.22 -0.70
N TRP A 335 -17.57 1.90 0.52
CA TRP A 335 -18.55 2.68 1.25
C TRP A 335 -18.00 4.07 1.61
N ASP A 336 -16.75 4.17 2.08
CA ASP A 336 -16.12 5.46 2.34
C ASP A 336 -15.98 6.30 1.06
N GLU A 337 -15.58 5.69 -0.06
CA GLU A 337 -15.51 6.34 -1.37
C GLU A 337 -16.88 6.88 -1.80
N LEU A 338 -17.95 6.08 -1.66
CA LEU A 338 -19.31 6.52 -1.93
C LEU A 338 -19.71 7.70 -1.04
N MET A 339 -19.36 7.70 0.25
CA MET A 339 -19.69 8.81 1.14
C MET A 339 -19.00 10.11 0.75
N ILE A 340 -17.77 10.05 0.21
CA ILE A 340 -17.09 11.23 -0.36
C ILE A 340 -17.92 11.81 -1.52
N ASP A 341 -18.35 10.97 -2.45
CA ASP A 341 -19.19 11.39 -3.58
C ASP A 341 -20.54 11.94 -3.11
N CYS A 342 -21.15 11.33 -2.09
CA CYS A 342 -22.38 11.82 -1.47
C CYS A 342 -22.21 13.21 -0.85
N ILE A 343 -21.10 13.50 -0.14
CA ILE A 343 -20.86 14.82 0.45
C ILE A 343 -20.85 15.90 -0.64
N HIS A 344 -20.14 15.63 -1.74
CA HIS A 344 -20.15 16.54 -2.90
C HIS A 344 -21.54 16.64 -3.52
N TYR A 345 -22.28 15.54 -3.65
CA TYR A 345 -23.64 15.55 -4.17
C TYR A 345 -24.56 16.45 -3.34
N PHE A 346 -24.52 16.33 -2.02
CA PHE A 346 -25.32 17.16 -1.12
C PHE A 346 -24.90 18.63 -1.11
N ASP A 347 -23.63 18.94 -1.37
CA ASP A 347 -23.17 20.33 -1.54
C ASP A 347 -23.82 21.03 -2.73
N HIS A 348 -24.02 20.30 -3.82
CA HIS A 348 -24.74 20.78 -5.00
C HIS A 348 -26.26 20.69 -4.83
N ASN A 349 -26.76 19.87 -3.91
CA ASN A 349 -28.18 19.59 -3.70
C ASN A 349 -28.62 19.86 -2.25
N ARG A 350 -28.34 21.06 -1.75
CA ARG A 350 -28.55 21.42 -0.34
C ARG A 350 -29.98 21.22 0.16
N ARG A 351 -30.97 21.26 -0.73
CA ARG A 351 -32.38 20.96 -0.41
C ARG A 351 -32.61 19.53 0.12
N LEU A 352 -31.69 18.61 -0.16
CA LEU A 352 -31.73 17.21 0.31
C LEU A 352 -31.03 17.02 1.67
N THR A 353 -30.56 18.11 2.28
CA THR A 353 -29.91 18.09 3.60
C THR A 353 -30.89 18.52 4.68
N SER A 354 -30.64 18.08 5.92
CA SER A 354 -31.37 18.55 7.09
C SER A 354 -30.59 19.64 7.81
N SER A 355 -31.25 20.72 8.20
CA SER A 355 -30.71 21.75 9.12
C SER A 355 -30.79 21.33 10.59
N HIS A 356 -31.43 20.21 10.89
CA HIS A 356 -31.67 19.73 12.25
C HIS A 356 -31.17 18.30 12.43
N ARG A 357 -30.79 17.94 13.66
CA ARG A 357 -30.45 16.56 14.00
C ARG A 357 -31.71 15.71 13.97
N LEU A 358 -31.70 14.62 13.22
CA LEU A 358 -32.85 13.73 13.07
C LEU A 358 -32.81 12.61 14.10
N LYS A 359 -33.98 12.27 14.65
CA LYS A 359 -34.16 11.09 15.51
C LYS A 359 -34.14 9.81 14.66
N LEU A 360 -33.74 8.71 15.28
CA LEU A 360 -33.79 7.41 14.63
C LEU A 360 -35.25 6.93 14.48
N PRO A 361 -35.65 6.42 13.31
CA PRO A 361 -36.97 5.82 13.14
C PRO A 361 -37.06 4.47 13.87
N ASP A 362 -38.24 4.09 14.33
CA ASP A 362 -38.44 2.82 15.07
C ASP A 362 -38.05 1.60 14.22
N VAL A 363 -38.36 1.63 12.92
CA VAL A 363 -38.00 0.58 11.94
C VAL A 363 -36.48 0.36 11.86
N PHE A 364 -35.65 1.37 12.13
CA PHE A 364 -34.20 1.18 12.22
C PHE A 364 -33.84 0.34 13.44
N LEU A 365 -34.54 0.48 14.56
CA LEU A 365 -34.25 -0.24 15.80
C LEU A 365 -34.70 -1.72 15.75
N GLU A 366 -35.68 -2.03 14.90
CA GLU A 366 -36.23 -3.38 14.72
C GLU A 366 -35.28 -4.36 14.00
N ASP A 367 -34.46 -3.87 13.05
CA ASP A 367 -33.52 -4.70 12.29
C ASP A 367 -32.07 -4.21 12.45
N ASN A 368 -31.22 -5.09 12.98
CA ASN A 368 -29.82 -4.78 13.23
C ASN A 368 -28.94 -4.69 11.96
N GLN A 369 -29.48 -5.07 10.81
CA GLN A 369 -28.83 -4.91 9.51
C GLN A 369 -29.08 -3.52 8.90
N ASN A 370 -30.09 -2.79 9.38
CA ASN A 370 -30.40 -1.46 8.88
C ASN A 370 -29.28 -0.45 9.17
N VAL A 371 -29.07 0.45 8.22
CA VAL A 371 -28.09 1.54 8.31
C VAL A 371 -28.82 2.83 8.00
N TYR A 372 -29.00 3.69 8.99
CA TYR A 372 -29.67 4.98 8.81
C TYR A 372 -28.66 6.07 8.51
N VAL A 373 -28.81 6.75 7.37
CA VAL A 373 -27.85 7.75 6.88
C VAL A 373 -28.59 8.99 6.38
N TYR A 374 -28.10 10.17 6.75
CA TYR A 374 -28.58 11.44 6.19
C TYR A 374 -27.46 12.49 6.15
N ALA A 375 -27.66 13.51 5.32
CA ALA A 375 -26.80 14.68 5.27
C ALA A 375 -27.33 15.78 6.18
N TYR A 376 -26.46 16.29 7.04
CA TYR A 376 -26.73 17.44 7.90
C TYR A 376 -25.99 18.66 7.37
N MET A 377 -26.72 19.78 7.27
CA MET A 377 -26.18 21.08 6.91
C MET A 377 -26.21 22.02 8.11
N GLY A 378 -25.04 22.36 8.64
CA GLY A 378 -24.91 23.31 9.74
C GLY A 378 -25.30 24.72 9.29
N THR A 379 -26.14 25.41 10.07
CA THR A 379 -26.49 26.81 9.82
C THR A 379 -25.64 27.73 10.71
N HIS A 380 -25.16 28.86 10.19
CA HIS A 380 -24.58 29.96 10.98
C HIS A 380 -23.56 29.57 12.08
N GLY A 381 -22.63 28.66 11.79
CA GLY A 381 -21.60 28.24 12.75
C GLY A 381 -22.05 27.14 13.72
N GLU A 382 -23.26 26.63 13.59
CA GLU A 382 -23.68 25.39 14.24
C GLU A 382 -22.96 24.21 13.60
N GLU A 383 -21.91 23.75 14.28
CA GLU A 383 -21.28 22.49 13.96
C GLU A 383 -22.17 21.32 14.45
N PHE A 384 -22.22 20.23 13.67
CA PHE A 384 -22.86 19.01 14.17
C PHE A 384 -22.20 18.53 15.48
N LEU A 385 -20.91 18.84 15.65
CA LEU A 385 -20.13 18.54 16.84
C LEU A 385 -20.01 19.79 17.73
N PRO A 386 -20.18 19.68 19.06
CA PRO A 386 -20.52 18.48 19.81
C PRO A 386 -21.98 18.05 19.58
N SER A 387 -22.20 16.75 19.47
CA SER A 387 -23.50 16.20 19.06
C SER A 387 -24.64 16.39 20.07
N GLY A 388 -24.32 16.67 21.33
CA GLY A 388 -25.28 16.68 22.43
C GLY A 388 -26.22 15.47 22.42
N ASN A 389 -27.48 15.74 22.74
CA ASN A 389 -28.62 14.81 22.72
C ASN A 389 -29.71 15.22 21.69
N GLY A 390 -29.37 16.02 20.68
CA GLY A 390 -30.35 16.60 19.76
C GLY A 390 -31.06 15.57 18.86
N ASP A 391 -30.51 14.37 18.72
CA ASP A 391 -31.14 13.23 18.02
C ASP A 391 -31.86 12.26 18.99
N GLY A 392 -32.01 12.64 20.26
CA GLY A 392 -32.72 11.86 21.28
C GLY A 392 -31.83 10.93 22.12
N TYR A 393 -30.54 10.80 21.82
CA TYR A 393 -29.64 9.91 22.56
C TYR A 393 -28.40 10.62 23.11
N VAL A 394 -27.88 10.14 24.24
CA VAL A 394 -26.62 10.64 24.80
C VAL A 394 -25.46 9.83 24.23
N TRP A 395 -24.58 10.51 23.50
CA TRP A 395 -23.50 9.88 22.76
C TRP A 395 -22.14 10.07 23.44
N LYS A 396 -21.40 8.98 23.59
CA LYS A 396 -20.00 8.98 24.05
C LYS A 396 -19.08 9.00 22.83
N SER A 397 -18.25 10.05 22.69
CA SER A 397 -17.27 10.16 21.61
C SER A 397 -16.17 9.10 21.72
N SER A 398 -15.71 8.58 20.58
CA SER A 398 -14.42 7.90 20.47
C SER A 398 -13.26 8.87 20.71
N ARG A 399 -12.09 8.33 21.03
CA ARG A 399 -10.85 9.13 21.12
C ARG A 399 -10.41 9.53 19.70
N GLY A 400 -10.41 10.83 19.42
CA GLY A 400 -9.83 11.42 18.20
C GLY A 400 -10.71 11.37 16.94
N VAL A 401 -10.26 12.13 15.94
CA VAL A 401 -10.70 12.05 14.54
C VAL A 401 -9.83 11.02 13.85
N LEU A 402 -10.44 10.13 13.07
CA LEU A 402 -9.72 9.17 12.24
C LEU A 402 -9.68 9.71 10.81
N CYS A 403 -8.48 9.79 10.22
CA CYS A 403 -8.31 10.19 8.83
C CYS A 403 -8.23 8.94 7.95
N GLY A 404 -9.14 8.81 6.98
CA GLY A 404 -9.14 7.76 5.97
C GLY A 404 -8.89 8.33 4.58
N GLY A 405 -7.75 8.99 4.37
CA GLY A 405 -7.52 9.81 3.18
C GLY A 405 -8.10 11.22 3.36
N THR A 406 -8.88 11.69 2.39
CA THR A 406 -9.54 13.02 2.43
C THR A 406 -10.81 13.03 3.29
N LEU A 407 -11.39 11.86 3.56
CA LEU A 407 -12.57 11.73 4.41
C LEU A 407 -12.16 11.74 5.88
N GLN A 408 -12.61 12.78 6.58
CA GLN A 408 -12.51 12.89 8.02
C GLN A 408 -13.71 12.21 8.66
N ARG A 409 -13.49 11.50 9.76
CA ARG A 409 -14.58 10.83 10.49
C ARG A 409 -14.37 10.75 11.98
N ARG A 410 -15.48 10.76 12.71
CA ARG A 410 -15.51 10.59 14.16
C ARG A 410 -16.62 9.63 14.57
N TYR A 411 -16.32 8.76 15.53
CA TYR A 411 -17.25 7.76 16.00
C TYR A 411 -17.83 8.13 17.36
N PHE A 412 -19.06 7.70 17.58
CA PHE A 412 -19.81 7.91 18.80
C PHE A 412 -20.56 6.62 19.14
N TYR A 413 -20.76 6.38 20.43
CA TYR A 413 -21.40 5.17 20.91
C TYR A 413 -22.45 5.51 21.97
N THR A 414 -23.54 4.76 21.98
CA THR A 414 -24.54 4.82 23.04
C THR A 414 -25.09 3.42 23.33
N GLU A 415 -25.66 3.26 24.51
CA GLU A 415 -26.30 2.03 24.96
C GLU A 415 -27.73 2.36 25.35
N LEU A 416 -28.68 1.70 24.69
CA LEU A 416 -30.11 1.88 24.92
C LEU A 416 -30.59 1.08 26.14
N PRO A 417 -31.76 1.43 26.71
CA PRO A 417 -32.47 0.56 27.62
C PRO A 417 -32.64 -0.83 26.99
N GLY A 418 -32.23 -1.90 27.68
CA GLY A 418 -32.21 -3.27 27.15
C GLY A 418 -30.84 -3.74 26.62
N GLY A 419 -29.80 -2.91 26.71
CA GLY A 419 -28.42 -3.31 26.41
C GLY A 419 -28.06 -3.31 24.91
N LEU A 420 -28.98 -2.86 24.06
CA LEU A 420 -28.70 -2.64 22.63
C LEU A 420 -27.67 -1.51 22.49
N LYS A 421 -26.63 -1.74 21.70
CA LYS A 421 -25.56 -0.76 21.49
C LYS A 421 -25.64 -0.19 20.08
N LEU A 422 -25.61 1.14 20.00
CA LEU A 422 -25.58 1.85 18.73
C LEU A 422 -24.23 2.55 18.55
N ARG A 423 -23.84 2.67 17.28
CA ARG A 423 -22.68 3.42 16.81
C ARG A 423 -23.17 4.49 15.84
N ARG A 424 -22.73 5.72 16.05
CA ARG A 424 -22.90 6.82 15.10
C ARG A 424 -21.54 7.23 14.54
N ARG A 425 -21.47 7.45 13.23
CA ARG A 425 -20.31 7.91 12.50
C ARG A 425 -20.64 9.24 11.85
N VAL A 426 -19.87 10.28 12.16
CA VAL A 426 -19.98 11.62 11.57
C VAL A 426 -18.82 11.77 10.59
N MET A 427 -19.12 12.09 9.33
CA MET A 427 -18.14 12.15 8.23
C MET A 427 -18.17 13.49 7.53
N TRP A 428 -17.01 14.05 7.19
CA TRP A 428 -16.90 15.33 6.50
C TRP A 428 -15.64 15.40 5.64
N LEU A 429 -15.61 16.40 4.77
CA LEU A 429 -14.46 16.75 3.95
C LEU A 429 -13.99 18.14 4.36
N ASP A 430 -12.69 18.34 4.60
CA ASP A 430 -12.17 19.63 5.05
C ASP A 430 -12.43 20.76 4.04
N GLN A 431 -12.51 20.41 2.75
CA GLN A 431 -12.82 21.32 1.65
C GLN A 431 -14.31 21.61 1.43
N VAL A 432 -15.23 20.78 1.95
CA VAL A 432 -16.68 21.01 1.80
C VAL A 432 -17.24 21.52 3.12
N LYS A 433 -17.49 22.82 3.20
CA LYS A 433 -17.91 23.46 4.45
C LYS A 433 -19.39 23.22 4.72
N ASN A 434 -19.73 23.12 6.01
CA ASN A 434 -21.08 23.03 6.56
C ASN A 434 -21.87 21.77 6.21
N ILE A 435 -21.28 20.79 5.50
CA ILE A 435 -21.97 19.54 5.15
C ILE A 435 -21.24 18.38 5.78
N VAL A 436 -22.00 17.57 6.50
CA VAL A 436 -21.53 16.32 7.10
C VAL A 436 -22.54 15.22 6.83
N ILE A 437 -22.05 13.99 6.66
CA ILE A 437 -22.92 12.81 6.62
C ILE A 437 -22.94 12.18 8.01
N ILE A 438 -24.15 11.89 8.48
CA ILE A 438 -24.39 11.18 9.73
C ILE A 438 -24.87 9.78 9.41
N GLU A 439 -24.12 8.78 9.86
CA GLU A 439 -24.47 7.37 9.74
C GLU A 439 -24.72 6.78 11.12
N TYR A 440 -25.78 6.01 11.28
CA TYR A 440 -26.09 5.23 12.46
C TYR A 440 -26.13 3.75 12.11
N ARG A 441 -25.58 2.93 13.00
CA ARG A 441 -25.58 1.47 12.91
C ARG A 441 -25.78 0.84 14.27
N HIS A 442 -26.32 -0.36 14.26
CA HIS A 442 -26.21 -1.28 15.39
C HIS A 442 -24.77 -1.74 15.54
N PHE A 443 -24.32 -1.96 16.77
CA PHE A 443 -22.96 -2.44 17.01
C PHE A 443 -22.73 -3.87 16.49
N SER A 444 -23.80 -4.67 16.39
CA SER A 444 -23.78 -6.03 15.83
C SER A 444 -23.80 -6.08 14.29
N ASN A 445 -24.01 -4.93 13.63
CA ASN A 445 -24.00 -4.83 12.17
C ASN A 445 -22.59 -5.18 11.65
N ALA A 446 -22.51 -6.09 10.66
CA ALA A 446 -21.25 -6.36 9.97
C ALA A 446 -20.74 -5.07 9.32
N ASN A 447 -19.43 -4.91 9.15
CA ASN A 447 -18.86 -3.71 8.51
C ASN A 447 -19.07 -3.69 6.97
N THR A 448 -20.25 -4.08 6.52
CA THR A 448 -20.72 -4.10 5.14
C THR A 448 -22.10 -3.45 5.10
N THR A 449 -22.40 -2.75 4.01
CA THR A 449 -23.70 -2.07 3.84
C THR A 449 -24.40 -2.69 2.66
N GLU A 450 -25.53 -3.35 2.91
CA GLU A 450 -26.42 -3.80 1.83
C GLU A 450 -27.27 -2.62 1.36
N ARG A 451 -27.41 -2.48 0.05
CA ARG A 451 -28.16 -1.39 -0.58
C ARG A 451 -29.60 -1.33 -0.07
N ASP A 452 -30.24 -2.49 0.04
CA ASP A 452 -31.65 -2.60 0.42
C ASP A 452 -31.86 -2.42 1.94
N LYS A 453 -30.77 -2.30 2.72
CA LYS A 453 -30.78 -2.00 4.16
C LYS A 453 -30.42 -0.54 4.46
N LEU A 454 -30.19 0.26 3.43
CA LEU A 454 -29.87 1.67 3.56
C LEU A 454 -31.15 2.49 3.74
N MET A 455 -31.23 3.19 4.86
CA MET A 455 -32.38 4.03 5.23
C MET A 455 -31.99 5.51 5.25
N GLY A 456 -32.94 6.37 4.93
CA GLY A 456 -32.82 7.82 5.03
C GLY A 456 -34.08 8.44 5.62
N PRO A 457 -34.12 9.76 5.82
CA PRO A 457 -35.36 10.47 6.12
C PRO A 457 -36.36 10.33 4.96
N GLU A 458 -37.63 10.58 5.24
CA GLU A 458 -38.75 10.33 4.31
C GLU A 458 -38.62 11.07 2.96
N TRP A 459 -37.93 12.22 2.95
CA TRP A 459 -37.69 13.01 1.74
C TRP A 459 -36.43 12.60 0.96
N LEU A 460 -35.68 11.60 1.44
CA LEU A 460 -34.41 11.17 0.87
C LEU A 460 -34.51 9.74 0.35
N ASP A 461 -34.69 9.61 -0.97
CA ASP A 461 -34.58 8.32 -1.63
C ASP A 461 -33.11 7.99 -1.94
N TRP A 462 -32.57 7.02 -1.19
CA TRP A 462 -31.21 6.56 -1.40
C TRP A 462 -31.00 5.89 -2.75
N LEU A 463 -32.01 5.18 -3.30
CA LEU A 463 -31.88 4.51 -4.57
C LEU A 463 -31.72 5.54 -5.71
N ASP A 464 -32.47 6.63 -5.66
CA ASP A 464 -32.33 7.73 -6.62
C ASP A 464 -30.95 8.41 -6.55
N ILE A 465 -30.46 8.66 -5.34
CA ILE A 465 -29.13 9.25 -5.14
C ILE A 465 -28.03 8.31 -5.64
N LEU A 466 -28.14 7.01 -5.32
CA LEU A 466 -27.20 6.01 -5.81
C LEU A 466 -27.27 5.92 -7.33
N ASN A 467 -28.45 5.91 -7.94
CA ASN A 467 -28.61 5.92 -9.39
C ASN A 467 -27.96 7.14 -10.01
N ASP A 468 -28.18 8.33 -9.46
CA ASP A 468 -27.54 9.55 -9.99
C ASP A 468 -26.01 9.48 -9.87
N LEU A 469 -25.50 9.11 -8.70
CA LEU A 469 -24.06 8.99 -8.45
C LEU A 469 -23.39 7.94 -9.35
N HIS A 470 -24.02 6.79 -9.54
CA HIS A 470 -23.50 5.72 -10.43
C HIS A 470 -23.68 6.06 -11.90
N SER A 471 -24.67 6.87 -12.26
CA SER A 471 -24.84 7.38 -13.64
C SER A 471 -23.78 8.43 -14.01
N ARG A 472 -23.10 9.03 -13.02
CA ARG A 472 -21.99 9.96 -13.27
C ARG A 472 -20.76 9.17 -13.72
N VAL A 473 -20.20 9.61 -14.85
CA VAL A 473 -19.11 8.99 -15.63
C VAL A 473 -17.90 8.56 -14.79
N SER A 474 -17.65 9.19 -13.64
CA SER A 474 -16.55 8.93 -12.72
C SER A 474 -16.48 7.49 -12.18
N GLN A 475 -17.61 6.86 -11.81
CA GLN A 475 -17.58 5.49 -11.26
C GLN A 475 -17.53 4.41 -12.36
N HIS A 476 -18.17 4.69 -13.51
CA HIS A 476 -18.03 3.86 -14.70
C HIS A 476 -16.57 3.82 -15.15
N LEU A 477 -15.92 4.99 -15.21
CA LEU A 477 -14.52 5.08 -15.60
C LEU A 477 -13.63 4.35 -14.59
N ALA A 478 -13.76 4.60 -13.29
CA ALA A 478 -12.95 3.89 -12.29
C ALA A 478 -13.09 2.35 -12.38
N THR A 479 -14.32 1.84 -12.53
CA THR A 479 -14.59 0.39 -12.66
C THR A 479 -14.06 -0.16 -14.00
N SER A 480 -14.23 0.58 -15.09
CA SER A 480 -13.75 0.18 -16.42
C SER A 480 -12.23 0.16 -16.46
N VAL A 481 -11.56 1.14 -15.84
CA VAL A 481 -10.10 1.19 -15.76
C VAL A 481 -9.59 0.03 -14.91
N ASP A 482 -10.23 -0.30 -13.78
CA ASP A 482 -9.86 -1.46 -12.97
C ASP A 482 -10.00 -2.79 -13.74
N ARG A 483 -11.06 -2.93 -14.56
CA ARG A 483 -11.25 -4.09 -15.45
C ARG A 483 -10.22 -4.15 -16.57
N MET A 484 -10.00 -3.03 -17.28
CA MET A 484 -8.97 -2.93 -18.33
C MET A 484 -7.59 -3.27 -17.77
N TRP A 485 -7.29 -2.75 -16.57
CA TRP A 485 -6.05 -3.00 -15.86
C TRP A 485 -5.90 -4.47 -15.49
N THR A 486 -6.96 -5.08 -14.96
CA THR A 486 -6.98 -6.51 -14.66
C THR A 486 -6.70 -7.32 -15.91
N ALA A 487 -7.39 -7.04 -17.03
CA ALA A 487 -7.20 -7.73 -18.30
C ALA A 487 -5.79 -7.55 -18.88
N LEU A 488 -5.28 -6.31 -18.89
CA LEU A 488 -3.91 -5.99 -19.33
C LEU A 488 -2.85 -6.78 -18.56
N LEU A 489 -3.12 -7.11 -17.29
CA LEU A 489 -2.13 -7.67 -16.38
C LEU A 489 -2.28 -9.14 -16.07
N THR A 490 -3.48 -9.72 -16.19
CA THR A 490 -3.67 -11.17 -16.15
C THR A 490 -3.09 -11.82 -17.39
N ASP A 491 -3.08 -11.11 -18.51
CA ASP A 491 -2.62 -11.62 -19.80
C ASP A 491 -1.16 -11.25 -20.13
N LEU A 492 -0.49 -10.51 -19.24
CA LEU A 492 0.96 -10.28 -19.29
C LEU A 492 1.67 -11.32 -18.41
N PRO A 493 2.15 -12.45 -18.94
CA PRO A 493 3.07 -13.31 -18.21
C PRO A 493 4.37 -12.53 -17.98
N LEU A 494 4.53 -11.98 -16.78
CA LEU A 494 5.76 -11.29 -16.37
C LEU A 494 6.92 -12.26 -16.06
N THR A 495 6.76 -13.56 -16.32
CA THR A 495 7.86 -14.53 -16.26
C THR A 495 8.71 -14.43 -17.51
N VAL A 496 9.73 -13.57 -17.47
CA VAL A 496 10.83 -13.56 -18.43
C VAL A 496 11.77 -14.73 -18.11
N GLU A 497 11.33 -15.94 -18.46
CA GLU A 497 12.24 -17.08 -18.66
C GLU A 497 12.16 -17.47 -20.14
N GLY A 498 13.12 -16.98 -20.93
CA GLY A 498 13.21 -17.23 -22.37
C GLY A 498 12.96 -15.97 -23.19
N GLY A 499 14.02 -15.50 -23.87
CA GLY A 499 14.00 -14.28 -24.68
C GLY A 499 13.17 -14.40 -25.97
N GLU A 500 11.85 -14.45 -25.85
CA GLU A 500 10.93 -14.23 -26.95
C GLU A 500 10.08 -12.97 -26.71
N SER A 501 9.84 -12.24 -27.79
CA SER A 501 9.24 -10.89 -27.80
C SER A 501 7.82 -10.87 -27.24
N LEU A 502 7.49 -9.79 -26.52
CA LEU A 502 6.12 -9.42 -26.16
C LEU A 502 5.26 -9.28 -27.43
N HIS A 503 4.48 -10.31 -27.76
CA HIS A 503 3.40 -10.19 -28.74
C HIS A 503 2.14 -9.69 -28.03
N PHE A 504 1.86 -8.39 -28.18
CA PHE A 504 0.56 -7.78 -27.86
C PHE A 504 -0.48 -8.28 -28.87
N LEU A 505 -1.05 -9.46 -28.64
CA LEU A 505 -2.00 -10.06 -29.58
C LEU A 505 -3.17 -10.71 -28.84
N LEU A 506 -3.85 -9.98 -27.95
CA LEU A 506 -5.09 -10.46 -27.33
C LEU A 506 -6.10 -9.38 -26.86
N ILE A 507 -5.95 -8.12 -27.26
CA ILE A 507 -6.88 -7.04 -26.83
C ILE A 507 -7.94 -6.70 -27.89
N ARG A 508 -7.90 -7.33 -29.08
CA ARG A 508 -8.81 -6.96 -30.19
C ARG A 508 -10.22 -7.53 -30.06
N ASN A 509 -10.43 -8.60 -29.29
CA ASN A 509 -11.74 -9.29 -29.25
C ASN A 509 -12.67 -8.85 -28.11
N GLU A 510 -12.16 -8.30 -27.00
CA GLU A 510 -13.02 -7.79 -25.91
C GLU A 510 -13.28 -6.27 -25.97
N LEU A 511 -12.50 -5.53 -26.76
CA LEU A 511 -12.64 -4.08 -26.92
C LEU A 511 -12.96 -3.71 -28.37
N ASN A 512 -13.98 -4.33 -28.97
CA ASN A 512 -14.46 -3.91 -30.28
C ASN A 512 -15.41 -2.69 -30.13
N PRO A 513 -15.00 -1.46 -30.48
CA PRO A 513 -15.89 -0.29 -30.46
C PRO A 513 -17.03 -0.39 -31.49
N SER A 514 -17.04 -1.41 -32.36
CA SER A 514 -18.15 -1.66 -33.29
C SER A 514 -19.43 -2.10 -32.60
N SER A 515 -19.39 -2.52 -31.31
CA SER A 515 -20.61 -2.71 -30.51
C SER A 515 -21.15 -1.40 -29.89
N MET A 516 -20.42 -0.28 -30.05
CA MET A 516 -20.85 1.07 -29.66
C MET A 516 -21.32 1.93 -30.84
N LEU A 517 -21.24 1.45 -32.08
CA LEU A 517 -21.85 2.09 -33.24
C LEU A 517 -23.12 1.33 -33.64
N LEU A 518 -24.25 1.74 -33.08
CA LEU A 518 -25.56 1.32 -33.60
C LEU A 518 -25.80 1.97 -34.97
N SER A 519 -26.12 1.13 -35.94
CA SER A 519 -26.54 1.44 -37.29
C SER A 519 -27.60 2.54 -37.35
N TYR A 520 -27.34 3.59 -38.13
CA TYR A 520 -28.37 4.51 -38.59
C TYR A 520 -29.34 3.77 -39.53
N PRO A 521 -30.67 3.89 -39.37
CA PRO A 521 -31.57 3.54 -40.46
C PRO A 521 -31.39 4.60 -41.55
N SER A 522 -30.93 4.15 -42.72
CA SER A 522 -30.98 4.95 -43.95
C SER A 522 -32.44 5.32 -44.20
N LYS A 523 -32.75 6.62 -44.19
CA LYS A 523 -33.94 7.12 -44.86
C LYS A 523 -33.79 6.82 -46.35
N SER A 524 -34.58 5.88 -46.86
CA SER A 524 -34.93 5.85 -48.27
C SER A 524 -36.12 6.79 -48.48
N ASP A 525 -36.09 7.51 -49.59
CA ASP A 525 -37.26 8.10 -50.24
C ASP A 525 -38.35 7.04 -50.50
#